data_AF-A0A529R6S3-F1
#
_entry.id   AF-A0A529R6S3-F1
#
_cell.length_a   1.000
_cell.length_b   1.000
_cell.length_c   1.000
_cell.angle_alpha   90.00
_cell.angle_beta   90.00
_cell.angle_gamma   90.00
#
_symmetry.space_group_name_H-M   'P 1'
#
loop_
_entity.id
_entity.type
_entity.pdbx_description
1 polymer ?
#
loop_
_entity_poly.entity_id
_entity_poly.type
_entity_poly.pdbx_seq_one_letter_code
_entity_poly.pdbx_strand_id
1 'polypeptide(L)'
;MDLPFRHELALMPDLRHRLRQLRWFRATFRSSAKVVSETFGVRFEIDEAKLTRAFLDWIEVMEAQKRFAAVDRADFIVFAAGLVLRELIRQAPAREVSGLKEMIEAEANAGTAEIVRFWPEGFLYTN
;
A
#
# COMPACT_ATOMS: atom_id res chain seq x y z
N MET A 1 -11.43 -22.88 28.93
CA MET A 1 -11.40 -21.51 29.47
C MET A 1 -11.48 -20.59 28.26
N ASP A 2 -12.69 -20.18 27.87
CA ASP A 2 -12.85 -19.23 26.77
C ASP A 2 -12.36 -17.86 27.25
N LEU A 3 -11.31 -17.36 26.59
CA LEU A 3 -10.69 -16.10 26.94
C LEU A 3 -11.70 -14.97 26.62
N PRO A 4 -12.10 -14.15 27.61
CA PRO A 4 -13.12 -13.10 27.42
C PRO A 4 -12.74 -12.14 26.28
N PHE A 5 -11.45 -11.92 26.09
CA PHE A 5 -10.89 -11.13 25.00
C PHE A 5 -11.30 -11.61 23.59
N ARG A 6 -11.33 -12.92 23.33
CA ARG A 6 -11.76 -13.44 22.02
C ARG A 6 -13.25 -13.20 21.77
N HIS A 7 -14.05 -13.24 22.83
CA HIS A 7 -15.48 -12.97 22.77
C HIS A 7 -15.75 -11.48 22.52
N GLU A 8 -15.07 -10.60 23.25
CA GLU A 8 -15.17 -9.14 23.06
C GLU A 8 -14.73 -8.70 21.67
N LEU A 9 -13.63 -9.27 21.14
CA LEU A 9 -13.22 -9.02 19.75
C LEU A 9 -14.29 -9.47 18.75
N ALA A 10 -14.96 -10.60 18.99
CA ALA A 10 -16.01 -11.09 18.11
C ALA A 10 -17.25 -10.19 18.10
N LEU A 11 -17.50 -9.47 19.19
CA LEU A 11 -18.59 -8.50 19.31
C LEU A 11 -18.24 -7.13 18.71
N MET A 12 -16.96 -6.88 18.40
CA MET A 12 -16.51 -5.61 17.84
C MET A 12 -17.11 -5.41 16.43
N PRO A 13 -17.89 -4.34 16.21
CA PRO A 13 -18.50 -4.07 14.91
C PRO A 13 -17.45 -3.98 13.80
N ASP A 14 -17.77 -4.54 12.63
CA ASP A 14 -16.96 -4.48 11.42
C ASP A 14 -15.53 -5.05 11.49
N LEU A 15 -15.13 -5.69 12.60
CA LEU A 15 -13.78 -6.24 12.76
C LEU A 15 -13.39 -7.17 11.62
N ARG A 16 -14.28 -8.10 11.25
CA ARG A 16 -14.06 -9.03 10.12
C ARG A 16 -13.85 -8.27 8.81
N HIS A 17 -14.61 -7.21 8.57
CA HIS A 17 -14.52 -6.42 7.37
C HIS A 17 -13.16 -5.71 7.29
N ARG A 18 -12.75 -5.05 8.38
CA ARG A 18 -11.46 -4.34 8.48
C ARG A 18 -10.26 -5.28 8.32
N LEU A 19 -10.30 -6.45 8.95
CA LEU A 19 -9.25 -7.47 8.80
C LEU A 19 -9.14 -7.98 7.35
N ARG A 20 -10.29 -8.14 6.66
CA ARG A 20 -10.30 -8.51 5.24
C ARG A 20 -9.71 -7.42 4.37
N GLN A 21 -10.03 -6.15 4.63
CA GLN A 21 -9.46 -5.00 3.90
C GLN A 21 -7.94 -4.93 4.11
N LEU A 22 -7.47 -5.06 5.36
CA LEU A 22 -6.03 -5.08 5.66
C LEU A 22 -5.32 -6.22 4.91
N ARG A 23 -5.89 -7.44 4.94
CA ARG A 23 -5.32 -8.59 4.23
C ARG A 23 -5.26 -8.34 2.72
N TRP A 24 -6.33 -7.81 2.14
CA TRP A 24 -6.37 -7.46 0.73
C TRP A 24 -5.32 -6.38 0.41
N PHE A 25 -5.24 -5.31 1.20
CA PHE A 25 -4.27 -4.22 1.01
C PHE A 25 -2.82 -4.72 1.00
N ARG A 26 -2.45 -5.54 1.99
CA ARG A 26 -1.10 -6.15 2.07
C ARG A 26 -0.81 -7.06 0.87
N ALA A 27 -1.80 -7.85 0.45
CA ALA A 27 -1.65 -8.74 -0.70
C ALA A 27 -1.46 -7.95 -2.00
N THR A 28 -2.27 -6.90 -2.21
CA THR A 28 -2.17 -6.01 -3.38
C THR A 28 -0.81 -5.33 -3.41
N PHE A 29 -0.36 -4.73 -2.30
CA PHE A 29 0.93 -4.06 -2.22
C PHE A 29 2.10 -5.01 -2.54
N ARG A 30 2.08 -6.22 -2.00
CA ARG A 30 3.09 -7.26 -2.32
C ARG A 30 3.03 -7.69 -3.79
N SER A 31 1.84 -7.77 -4.37
CA SER A 31 1.67 -8.09 -5.79
C SER A 31 2.27 -6.98 -6.66
N SER A 32 1.99 -5.70 -6.37
CA SER A 32 2.62 -4.56 -7.06
C SER A 32 4.13 -4.60 -6.93
N ALA A 33 4.66 -4.81 -5.72
CA ALA A 33 6.10 -4.92 -5.49
C ALA A 33 6.74 -6.04 -6.30
N LYS A 34 6.07 -7.20 -6.41
CA LYS A 34 6.53 -8.33 -7.22
C LYS A 34 6.57 -7.97 -8.70
N VAL A 35 5.52 -7.36 -9.24
CA VAL A 35 5.46 -6.93 -10.65
C VAL A 35 6.57 -5.93 -10.95
N VAL A 36 6.73 -4.89 -10.12
CA VAL A 36 7.81 -3.90 -10.28
C VAL A 36 9.20 -4.57 -10.22
N SER A 37 9.37 -5.54 -9.31
CA SER A 37 10.62 -6.29 -9.19
C SER A 37 10.94 -7.10 -10.45
N GLU A 38 9.94 -7.80 -11.00
CA GLU A 38 10.08 -8.65 -12.19
C GLU A 38 10.32 -7.81 -13.45
N THR A 39 9.62 -6.67 -13.61
CA THR A 39 9.75 -5.80 -14.78
C THR A 39 11.07 -5.01 -14.79
N PHE A 40 11.48 -4.47 -13.63
CA PHE A 40 12.58 -3.50 -13.57
C PHE A 40 13.86 -4.04 -12.91
N GLY A 41 13.87 -5.29 -12.45
CA GLY A 41 15.07 -5.90 -11.85
C GLY A 41 15.44 -5.35 -10.46
N VAL A 42 14.51 -4.68 -9.78
CA VAL A 42 14.67 -4.19 -8.40
C VAL A 42 14.14 -5.22 -7.40
N ARG A 43 14.57 -5.14 -6.15
CA ARG A 43 14.07 -5.97 -5.05
C ARG A 43 13.75 -5.10 -3.86
N PHE A 44 12.59 -5.36 -3.26
CA PHE A 44 12.13 -4.67 -2.06
C PHE A 44 12.15 -5.59 -0.85
N GLU A 45 12.61 -5.05 0.27
CA GLU A 45 12.23 -5.53 1.60
C GLU A 45 11.00 -4.74 2.05
N ILE A 46 9.99 -5.44 2.57
CA ILE A 46 8.73 -4.84 3.02
C ILE A 46 8.60 -5.03 4.52
N ASP A 47 8.54 -3.92 5.25
CA ASP A 47 8.23 -3.89 6.68
C ASP A 47 6.70 -3.96 6.87
N GLU A 48 6.24 -5.12 7.31
CA GLU A 48 4.81 -5.40 7.50
C GLU A 48 4.17 -4.56 8.61
N ALA A 49 4.93 -4.16 9.62
CA ALA A 49 4.42 -3.32 10.70
C ALA A 49 4.16 -1.91 10.17
N LYS A 50 5.09 -1.34 9.39
CA LYS A 50 4.92 -0.05 8.73
C LYS A 50 3.82 -0.06 7.69
N LEU A 51 3.71 -1.14 6.90
CA LEU A 51 2.65 -1.27 5.90
C LEU A 51 1.27 -1.33 6.56
N THR A 52 1.17 -2.07 7.67
CA THR A 52 -0.05 -2.11 8.48
C THR A 52 -0.36 -0.73 9.08
N ARG A 53 0.65 -0.02 9.59
CA ARG A 53 0.48 1.32 10.13
C ARG A 53 -0.03 2.30 9.06
N ALA A 54 0.53 2.28 7.86
CA ALA A 54 0.09 3.10 6.75
C ALA A 54 -1.40 2.86 6.41
N PHE A 55 -1.82 1.60 6.38
CA PHE A 55 -3.23 1.24 6.17
C PHE A 55 -4.14 1.78 7.28
N LEU A 56 -3.75 1.61 8.55
CA LEU A 56 -4.56 2.04 9.68
C LEU A 56 -4.69 3.56 9.74
N ASP A 57 -3.60 4.29 9.50
CA ASP A 57 -3.60 5.76 9.46
C ASP A 57 -4.44 6.27 8.28
N TRP A 58 -4.40 5.59 7.13
CA TRP A 58 -5.21 5.93 5.96
C TRP A 58 -6.71 5.70 6.20
N ILE A 59 -7.10 4.53 6.71
CA ILE A 59 -8.51 4.19 6.88
C ILE A 59 -9.19 5.07 7.94
N GLU A 60 -8.45 5.49 8.98
CA GLU A 60 -8.93 6.42 9.99
C GLU A 60 -9.30 7.78 9.37
N VAL A 61 -8.40 8.36 8.57
CA VAL A 61 -8.65 9.64 7.89
C VAL A 61 -9.76 9.50 6.85
N MET A 62 -9.79 8.42 6.08
CA MET A 62 -10.81 8.17 5.06
C MET A 62 -12.20 8.04 5.69
N GLU A 63 -12.36 7.27 6.76
CA GLU A 63 -13.64 7.10 7.45
C GLU A 63 -14.16 8.41 8.04
N ALA A 64 -13.27 9.25 8.59
CA ALA A 64 -13.65 10.58 9.08
C ALA A 64 -14.21 11.52 7.97
N GLN A 65 -13.83 11.28 6.71
CA GLN A 65 -14.24 12.10 5.56
C GLN A 65 -15.24 11.39 4.62
N LYS A 66 -15.75 10.21 5.00
CA LYS A 66 -16.60 9.34 4.17
C LYS A 66 -17.87 9.99 3.64
N ARG A 67 -18.37 11.02 4.32
CA ARG A 67 -19.51 11.83 3.86
C ARG A 67 -19.29 12.46 2.48
N PHE A 68 -18.05 12.73 2.08
CA PHE A 68 -17.75 13.31 0.77
C PHE A 68 -17.97 12.33 -0.39
N ALA A 69 -17.95 11.01 -0.12
CA ALA A 69 -18.30 10.01 -1.12
C ALA A 69 -19.75 10.11 -1.61
N ALA A 70 -20.64 10.72 -0.82
CA ALA A 70 -22.02 10.99 -1.21
C ALA A 70 -22.17 12.23 -2.11
N VAL A 71 -21.15 13.09 -2.15
CA VAL A 71 -21.13 14.30 -3.00
C VAL A 71 -20.64 13.93 -4.40
N ASP A 72 -19.44 13.35 -4.48
CA ASP A 72 -18.89 12.79 -5.71
C ASP A 72 -18.03 11.58 -5.37
N ARG A 73 -18.49 10.40 -5.80
CA ARG A 73 -17.81 9.15 -5.53
C ARG A 73 -16.51 9.00 -6.32
N ALA A 74 -16.47 9.49 -7.55
CA ALA A 74 -15.28 9.36 -8.40
C ALA A 74 -14.15 10.24 -7.87
N ASP A 75 -14.47 11.49 -7.53
CA ASP A 75 -13.51 12.42 -6.94
C ASP A 75 -13.02 11.93 -5.57
N PHE A 76 -13.93 11.42 -4.73
CA PHE A 76 -13.56 10.85 -3.44
C PHE A 76 -12.59 9.67 -3.54
N ILE A 77 -12.69 8.84 -4.59
CA ILE A 77 -11.74 7.75 -4.82
C ILE A 77 -10.33 8.30 -5.10
N VAL A 78 -10.22 9.35 -5.92
CA VAL A 78 -8.93 10.01 -6.22
C VAL A 78 -8.35 10.63 -4.94
N PHE A 79 -9.18 11.33 -4.17
CA PHE A 79 -8.79 11.86 -2.86
C PHE A 79 -8.28 10.77 -1.91
N ALA A 80 -9.01 9.66 -1.78
CA ALA A 80 -8.62 8.54 -0.93
C ALA A 80 -7.31 7.88 -1.40
N ALA A 81 -7.07 7.80 -2.71
CA ALA A 81 -5.82 7.33 -3.28
C ALA A 81 -4.64 8.27 -2.93
N GLY A 82 -4.86 9.59 -2.98
CA GLY A 82 -3.86 10.56 -2.53
C GLY A 82 -3.52 10.43 -1.04
N LEU A 83 -4.52 10.14 -0.20
CA LEU A 83 -4.29 9.89 1.23
C LEU A 83 -3.44 8.63 1.47
N VAL A 84 -3.72 7.52 0.79
CA VAL A 84 -2.91 6.31 0.99
C VAL A 84 -1.48 6.52 0.53
N LEU A 85 -1.26 7.23 -0.58
CA LEU A 85 0.08 7.60 -1.04
C LEU A 85 0.83 8.44 0.01
N ARG A 86 0.15 9.44 0.60
CA ARG A 86 0.73 10.24 1.69
C ARG A 86 1.17 9.36 2.87
N GLU A 87 0.34 8.41 3.29
CA GLU A 87 0.69 7.51 4.39
C GLU A 87 1.81 6.52 4.04
N LEU A 88 1.85 6.02 2.80
CA LEU A 88 2.94 5.17 2.31
C LEU A 88 4.28 5.92 2.30
N ILE A 89 4.31 7.17 1.81
CA ILE A 89 5.50 8.02 1.82
C ILE A 89 5.94 8.28 3.27
N ARG A 90 5.00 8.61 4.16
CA ARG A 90 5.30 8.93 5.56
C ARG A 90 5.84 7.74 6.34
N GLN A 91 5.26 6.56 6.15
CA GLN A 91 5.66 5.36 6.86
C GLN A 91 6.86 4.66 6.22
N ALA A 92 7.06 4.85 4.91
CA ALA A 92 8.10 4.21 4.11
C ALA A 92 8.20 2.69 4.38
N PRO A 93 7.14 1.92 4.06
CA PRO A 93 7.08 0.49 4.39
C PRO A 93 7.94 -0.40 3.47
N ALA A 94 8.36 0.11 2.30
CA ALA A 94 9.26 -0.60 1.41
C ALA A 94 10.64 0.05 1.43
N ARG A 95 11.67 -0.78 1.24
CA ARG A 95 13.05 -0.35 1.04
C ARG A 95 13.66 -1.19 -0.07
N GLU A 96 14.33 -0.54 -1.00
CA GLU A 96 15.11 -1.20 -2.04
C GLU A 96 16.37 -1.85 -1.44
N VAL A 97 16.63 -3.11 -1.82
CA VAL A 97 17.72 -3.96 -1.27
C VAL A 97 18.55 -4.66 -2.34
N SER A 98 18.36 -4.34 -3.61
CA SER A 98 19.26 -4.74 -4.69
C SER A 98 20.31 -3.67 -4.93
N GLY A 99 21.46 -4.03 -5.48
CA GLY A 99 22.12 -3.11 -6.40
C GLY A 99 21.46 -3.38 -7.75
N LEU A 100 20.99 -2.36 -8.47
CA LEU A 100 20.38 -2.45 -9.80
C LEU A 100 21.04 -3.58 -10.62
N LYS A 101 20.44 -4.77 -10.64
CA LYS A 101 20.85 -5.79 -11.62
C LYS A 101 20.34 -5.31 -12.96
N GLU A 102 21.09 -5.65 -14.01
CA GLU A 102 20.77 -5.33 -15.41
C GLU A 102 19.26 -5.32 -15.63
N MET A 103 18.69 -4.13 -15.84
CA MET A 103 17.25 -3.95 -15.92
C MET A 103 16.73 -4.76 -17.12
N ILE A 104 15.87 -5.74 -16.83
CA ILE A 104 15.52 -6.81 -17.76
C ILE A 104 14.76 -6.29 -19.00
N GLU A 105 13.96 -5.24 -18.85
CA GLU A 105 13.12 -4.69 -19.94
C GLU A 105 13.22 -3.14 -20.09
N ALA A 106 14.32 -2.52 -19.67
CA ALA A 106 14.45 -1.05 -19.66
C ALA A 106 14.51 -0.39 -21.04
N GLU A 107 14.88 -1.10 -22.10
CA GLU A 107 15.07 -0.51 -23.43
C GLU A 107 13.74 -0.11 -24.10
N ALA A 108 12.62 -0.75 -23.75
CA ALA A 108 11.30 -0.41 -24.30
C ALA A 108 10.66 0.83 -23.63
N ASN A 109 11.15 1.27 -22.47
CA ASN A 109 10.52 2.34 -21.68
C ASN A 109 11.56 3.14 -20.86
N ALA A 110 12.51 3.75 -21.57
CA ALA A 110 13.66 4.44 -20.97
C ALA A 110 13.29 5.49 -19.90
N GLY A 111 12.19 6.23 -20.10
CA GLY A 111 11.71 7.22 -19.13
C GLY A 111 11.18 6.59 -17.84
N THR A 112 10.40 5.52 -17.94
CA THR A 112 9.93 4.77 -16.76
C THR A 112 11.08 4.14 -16.00
N ALA A 113 12.07 3.60 -16.73
CA ALA A 113 13.28 3.05 -16.15
C ALA A 113 14.09 4.11 -15.38
N GLU A 114 14.12 5.36 -15.86
CA GLU A 114 14.77 6.47 -15.15
C GLU A 114 14.05 6.83 -13.85
N ILE A 115 12.71 6.87 -13.85
CA ILE A 115 11.91 7.11 -12.64
C ILE A 115 12.17 6.02 -11.59
N VAL A 116 12.17 4.75 -12.02
CA VAL A 116 12.46 3.62 -11.12
C VAL A 116 13.88 3.73 -10.56
N ARG A 117 14.89 4.09 -11.37
CA ARG A 117 16.26 4.31 -10.88
C ARG A 117 16.36 5.46 -9.89
N PHE A 118 15.60 6.53 -10.09
CA PHE A 118 15.61 7.70 -9.24
C PHE A 118 14.97 7.43 -7.86
N TRP A 119 13.80 6.80 -7.84
CA TRP A 119 13.10 6.48 -6.59
C TRP A 119 12.23 5.21 -6.73
N PRO A 120 12.82 4.02 -6.54
CA PRO A 120 12.13 2.73 -6.71
C PRO A 120 10.89 2.61 -5.81
N GLU A 121 10.99 3.04 -4.56
CA GLU A 121 9.89 3.00 -3.59
C GLU A 121 8.77 3.97 -3.99
N GLY A 122 9.12 5.17 -4.44
CA GLY A 122 8.14 6.13 -4.94
C GLY A 122 7.35 5.58 -6.11
N PHE A 123 8.03 4.95 -7.07
CA PHE A 123 7.39 4.31 -8.21
C PHE A 123 6.47 3.16 -7.79
N LEU A 124 6.88 2.36 -6.80
CA LEU A 124 6.05 1.32 -6.20
C LEU A 124 4.78 1.90 -5.55
N TYR A 125 4.88 3.04 -4.86
CA TYR A 125 3.71 3.63 -4.18
C TYR A 125 2.68 4.23 -5.14
N THR A 126 3.04 4.43 -6.41
CA THR A 126 2.18 5.01 -7.45
C THR A 126 1.68 4.01 -8.50
N ASN A 127 2.00 2.70 -8.38
CA ASN A 127 1.59 1.64 -9.33
C ASN A 127 0.65 0.59 -8.75
#